data_AF-Q57W64-F1
#
_entry.id   AF-Q57W64-F1
#
_cell.length_a   1.000
_cell.length_b   1.000
_cell.length_c   1.000
_cell.angle_alpha   90.00
_cell.angle_beta   90.00
_cell.angle_gamma   90.00
#
_symmetry.space_group_name_H-M   'P 1'
#
loop_
_entity.id
_entity.type
_entity.pdbx_description
1 polymer ?
#
loop_
_entity_poly.entity_id
_entity_poly.type
_entity_poly.pdbx_seq_one_letter_code
_entity_poly.pdbx_strand_id
1 'polypeptide(L)'
;MQVSPRVPKVKAKTPYDLPERVRWYHILWEMRKGEFRRSYISMQRRHWRIFLKYESHLIYERAVMGLLAATVIYALSNLNIVKAVVRLPTEDINELLKEDVWQGYRNEVNQRKEHANKMLEESAFIRDKNKPFSS
;
A
#
# COMPACT_ATOMS: atom_id res chain seq x y z
N MET A 1 72.24 27.96 15.36
CA MET A 1 71.68 26.64 15.68
C MET A 1 70.18 26.67 15.39
N GLN A 2 69.69 25.89 14.43
CA GLN A 2 68.25 25.81 14.15
C GLN A 2 67.57 24.99 15.26
N VAL A 3 66.72 25.65 16.04
CA VAL A 3 65.89 25.01 17.06
C VAL A 3 64.73 24.34 16.33
N SER A 4 64.82 23.03 16.11
CA SER A 4 63.70 22.27 15.55
C SER A 4 62.53 22.27 16.55
N PRO A 5 61.31 22.70 16.16
CA PRO A 5 60.19 22.79 17.08
C PRO A 5 59.83 21.41 17.63
N ARG A 6 59.85 21.25 18.97
CA ARG A 6 59.30 20.07 19.64
C ARG A 6 57.79 20.08 19.43
N VAL A 7 57.31 19.33 18.44
CA VAL A 7 55.87 19.05 18.32
C VAL A 7 55.42 18.34 19.61
N PRO A 8 54.46 18.89 20.36
CA PRO A 8 54.00 18.29 21.60
C PRO A 8 53.44 16.90 21.31
N LYS A 9 54.02 15.89 22.00
CA LYS A 9 53.48 14.53 22.02
C LYS A 9 52.15 14.55 22.76
N VAL A 10 51.06 14.87 22.07
CA VAL A 10 49.71 14.59 22.58
C VAL A 10 49.64 13.08 22.74
N LYS A 11 49.74 12.61 23.99
CA LYS A 11 49.54 11.21 24.33
C LYS A 11 48.09 10.90 23.99
N ALA A 12 47.84 10.29 22.83
CA ALA A 12 46.56 9.66 22.53
C ALA A 12 46.30 8.64 23.65
N LYS A 13 45.34 8.94 24.53
CA LYS A 13 45.03 8.10 25.70
C LYS A 13 44.21 6.88 25.28
N THR A 14 43.58 6.95 24.11
CA THR A 14 42.84 5.85 23.49
C THR A 14 43.13 5.74 21.99
N PRO A 15 42.99 4.56 21.36
CA PRO A 15 43.10 4.42 19.90
C PRO A 15 42.04 5.23 19.14
N TYR A 16 41.06 5.82 19.84
CA TYR A 16 40.02 6.67 19.27
C TYR A 16 40.36 8.16 19.30
N ASP A 17 41.45 8.57 19.97
CA ASP A 17 41.95 9.97 19.96
C ASP A 17 42.74 10.31 18.68
N LEU A 18 42.71 9.43 17.67
CA LEU A 18 43.32 9.67 16.38
C LEU A 18 42.56 10.80 15.65
N PRO A 19 43.26 11.68 14.92
CA PRO A 19 42.61 12.67 14.06
C PRO A 19 41.62 11.97 13.12
N GLU A 20 40.48 12.62 12.87
CA GLU A 20 39.28 12.03 12.24
C GLU A 20 39.57 11.28 10.92
N ARG A 21 40.56 11.75 10.15
CA ARG A 21 41.01 11.14 8.89
C ARG A 21 41.65 9.76 9.08
N VAL A 22 42.35 9.52 10.18
CA VAL A 22 43.06 8.25 10.49
C VAL A 22 42.16 7.28 11.26
N ARG A 23 41.18 7.80 12.00
CA ARG A 23 40.20 7.00 12.75
C ARG A 23 39.45 6.02 11.84
N TRP A 24 39.03 6.46 10.65
CA TRP A 24 38.38 5.59 9.67
C TRP A 24 39.27 4.45 9.21
N TYR A 25 40.56 4.71 8.93
CA TYR A 25 41.51 3.66 8.58
C TYR A 25 41.68 2.65 9.70
N HIS A 26 41.77 3.08 10.96
CA HIS A 26 41.86 2.15 12.10
C HIS A 26 40.61 1.30 12.27
N ILE A 27 39.42 1.90 12.18
CA ILE A 27 38.14 1.18 12.25
C ILE A 27 38.05 0.15 11.12
N LEU A 28 38.37 0.54 9.89
CA LEU A 28 38.39 -0.37 8.73
C LEU A 28 39.46 -1.47 8.87
N TRP A 29 40.60 -1.15 9.48
CA TRP A 29 41.67 -2.12 9.74
C TRP A 29 41.27 -3.15 10.81
N GLU A 30 40.59 -2.71 11.87
CA GLU A 30 40.00 -3.60 12.87
C GLU A 30 38.89 -4.47 12.28
N MET A 31 38.06 -3.92 11.38
CA MET A 31 37.04 -4.69 10.65
C MET A 31 37.61 -5.86 9.83
N ARG A 32 38.87 -5.78 9.38
CA ARG A 32 39.55 -6.88 8.68
C ARG A 32 39.82 -8.08 9.60
N LYS A 33 40.00 -7.87 10.92
CA LYS A 33 40.27 -8.96 11.85
C LYS A 33 39.02 -9.84 12.00
N GLY A 34 39.19 -11.16 11.82
CA GLY A 34 38.09 -12.12 11.92
C GLY A 34 37.36 -12.09 13.27
N GLU A 35 38.06 -11.73 14.34
CA GLU A 35 37.50 -11.56 15.68
C GLU A 35 36.48 -10.41 15.75
N PHE A 36 36.81 -9.25 15.16
CA PHE A 36 35.88 -8.12 15.06
C PHE A 36 34.64 -8.51 14.27
N ARG A 37 34.82 -9.24 13.16
CA ARG A 37 33.67 -9.72 12.37
C ARG A 37 32.74 -10.62 13.19
N ARG A 38 33.30 -11.51 14.02
CA ARG A 38 32.50 -12.39 14.89
C ARG A 38 31.76 -11.61 15.97
N SER A 39 32.43 -10.67 16.65
CA SER A 39 31.80 -9.84 17.69
C SER A 39 30.76 -8.89 17.11
N TYR A 40 31.02 -8.30 15.94
CA TYR A 40 30.08 -7.45 15.23
C TYR A 40 28.82 -8.22 14.79
N ILE A 41 28.99 -9.42 14.22
CA ILE A 41 27.86 -10.27 13.83
C ILE A 41 27.05 -10.69 15.07
N SER A 42 27.70 -11.07 16.18
CA SER A 42 26.99 -11.47 17.39
C SER A 42 26.22 -10.30 18.01
N MET A 43 26.83 -9.11 18.02
CA MET A 43 26.18 -7.85 18.44
C MET A 43 25.01 -7.51 17.54
N GLN A 44 25.16 -7.59 16.21
CA GLN A 44 24.06 -7.31 15.30
C GLN A 44 22.92 -8.31 15.41
N ARG A 45 23.21 -9.61 15.59
CA ARG A 45 22.17 -10.60 15.89
C ARG A 45 21.45 -10.31 17.20
N ARG A 46 22.13 -9.73 18.20
CA ARG A 46 21.49 -9.28 19.45
C ARG A 46 20.60 -8.07 19.19
N HIS A 47 21.09 -7.07 18.47
CA HIS A 47 20.32 -5.87 18.12
C HIS A 47 19.09 -6.23 17.29
N TRP A 48 19.24 -7.11 16.30
CA TRP A 48 18.15 -7.64 15.50
C TRP A 48 17.10 -8.39 16.34
N ARG A 49 17.53 -9.22 17.31
CA ARG A 49 16.60 -9.89 18.23
C ARG A 49 15.86 -8.91 19.13
N ILE A 50 16.53 -7.86 19.60
CA ILE A 50 15.90 -6.80 20.41
C ILE A 50 14.90 -6.03 19.55
N PHE A 51 15.29 -5.64 18.34
CA PHE A 51 14.43 -4.99 17.36
C PHE A 51 13.19 -5.82 17.03
N LEU A 52 13.36 -7.12 16.75
CA LEU A 52 12.23 -8.02 16.53
C LEU A 52 11.36 -8.20 17.78
N LYS A 53 11.90 -8.07 18.99
CA LYS A 53 11.10 -8.18 20.22
C LYS A 53 10.31 -6.90 20.52
N TYR A 54 10.89 -5.73 20.24
CA TYR A 54 10.32 -4.45 20.66
C TYR A 54 9.70 -3.63 19.52
N GLU A 55 10.25 -3.67 18.31
CA GLU A 55 9.79 -2.87 17.15
C GLU A 55 9.01 -3.69 16.11
N SER A 56 8.98 -5.02 16.20
CA SER A 56 8.22 -5.85 15.24
C SER A 56 6.74 -5.51 15.22
N HIS A 57 6.15 -5.17 16.38
CA HIS A 57 4.74 -4.79 16.45
C HIS A 57 4.45 -3.51 15.64
N LEU A 58 5.34 -2.50 15.68
CA LEU A 58 5.20 -1.26 14.91
C LEU A 58 5.27 -1.53 13.40
N ILE A 59 6.20 -2.40 12.98
CA ILE A 59 6.31 -2.78 11.57
C ILE A 59 5.08 -3.58 11.14
N TYR A 60 4.64 -4.50 11.98
CA TYR A 60 3.46 -5.33 11.72
C TYR A 60 2.21 -4.46 11.62
N GLU A 61 1.99 -3.53 12.55
CA GLU A 61 0.88 -2.58 12.49
C GLU A 61 0.94 -1.74 11.21
N ARG A 62 2.10 -1.18 10.85
CA ARG A 62 2.25 -0.41 9.61
C ARG A 62 2.04 -1.26 8.36
N ALA A 63 2.53 -2.50 8.35
CA ALA A 63 2.38 -3.42 7.23
C ALA A 63 0.92 -3.88 7.09
N VAL A 64 0.25 -4.20 8.19
CA VAL A 64 -1.17 -4.59 8.22
C VAL A 64 -2.04 -3.41 7.81
N MET A 65 -1.80 -2.22 8.36
CA MET A 65 -2.53 -1.01 7.96
C MET A 65 -2.26 -0.66 6.49
N GLY A 66 -1.03 -0.83 6.01
CA GLY A 66 -0.67 -0.66 4.60
C GLY A 66 -1.37 -1.66 3.69
N LEU A 67 -1.45 -2.92 4.10
CA LEU A 67 -2.15 -3.98 3.37
C LEU A 67 -3.66 -3.73 3.36
N LEU A 68 -4.26 -3.35 4.49
CA LEU A 68 -5.67 -2.96 4.59
C LEU A 68 -5.99 -1.74 3.72
N ALA A 69 -5.13 -0.72 3.73
CA ALA A 69 -5.29 0.43 2.85
C ALA A 69 -5.19 0.01 1.38
N ALA A 70 -4.23 -0.85 1.02
CA ALA A 70 -4.06 -1.34 -0.34
C ALA A 70 -5.26 -2.20 -0.80
N THR A 71 -5.82 -3.05 0.06
CA THR A 71 -7.01 -3.86 -0.30
C THR A 71 -8.24 -2.99 -0.45
N VAL A 72 -8.44 -1.97 0.38
CA VAL A 72 -9.52 -1.00 0.23
C VAL A 72 -9.37 -0.21 -1.07
N ILE A 73 -8.18 0.30 -1.37
CA ILE A 73 -7.92 1.03 -2.62
C ILE A 73 -8.14 0.12 -3.83
N TYR A 74 -7.68 -1.12 -3.78
CA TYR A 74 -7.87 -2.10 -4.84
C TYR A 74 -9.37 -2.43 -5.04
N ALA A 75 -10.10 -2.69 -3.95
CA ALA A 75 -11.54 -2.93 -3.99
C ALA A 75 -12.29 -1.74 -4.58
N LEU A 76 -12.00 -0.53 -4.12
CA LEU A 76 -12.55 0.71 -4.66
C LEU A 76 -12.23 0.87 -6.14
N SER A 77 -10.98 0.65 -6.56
CA SER A 77 -10.58 0.80 -7.97
C SER A 77 -11.25 -0.21 -8.91
N ASN A 78 -11.63 -1.38 -8.41
CA ASN A 78 -12.36 -2.39 -9.17
C ASN A 78 -13.87 -2.18 -9.17
N LEU A 79 -14.41 -1.44 -8.19
CA LEU A 79 -15.78 -0.98 -8.28
C LEU A 79 -15.86 0.00 -9.46
N ASN A 80 -16.55 -0.43 -10.51
CA ASN A 80 -16.86 0.33 -11.71
C ASN A 80 -17.30 1.79 -11.43
N ILE A 81 -17.93 2.04 -10.28
CA ILE A 81 -18.35 3.37 -9.81
C ILE A 81 -17.14 4.31 -9.59
N VAL A 82 -16.02 3.84 -9.06
CA VAL A 82 -14.84 4.68 -8.82
C VAL A 82 -14.13 5.01 -10.12
N LYS A 83 -14.08 4.07 -11.09
CA LYS A 83 -13.60 4.37 -12.45
C LYS A 83 -14.45 5.47 -13.09
N ALA A 84 -15.78 5.37 -12.95
CA ALA A 84 -16.70 6.41 -13.45
C ALA A 84 -16.53 7.76 -12.74
N VAL A 85 -16.28 7.80 -11.42
CA VAL A 85 -16.05 9.05 -10.66
C VAL A 85 -14.70 9.69 -10.98
N VAL A 86 -13.64 8.91 -11.15
CA VAL A 86 -12.31 9.43 -11.51
C VAL A 86 -12.26 9.89 -12.96
N ARG A 87 -13.07 9.30 -13.86
CA ARG A 87 -13.20 9.70 -15.28
C ARG A 87 -14.24 10.77 -15.57
N LEU A 88 -15.19 10.99 -14.66
CA LEU A 88 -16.21 12.04 -14.74
C LEU A 88 -15.66 13.44 -15.12
N PRO A 89 -14.46 13.86 -14.68
CA PRO A 89 -13.89 15.13 -15.13
C PRO A 89 -13.09 15.08 -16.45
N THR A 90 -12.73 13.90 -16.99
CA THR A 90 -11.74 13.79 -18.09
C THR A 90 -12.29 13.35 -19.44
N GLU A 91 -13.41 12.65 -19.51
CA GLU A 91 -13.95 12.11 -20.78
C GLU A 91 -15.33 12.68 -21.10
N ASP A 92 -15.62 12.84 -22.41
CA ASP A 92 -16.90 13.34 -22.92
C ASP A 92 -18.07 12.51 -22.36
N ILE A 93 -19.16 13.18 -21.95
CA ILE A 93 -20.37 12.56 -21.36
C ILE A 93 -20.90 11.39 -22.21
N ASN A 94 -20.71 11.46 -23.53
CA ASN A 94 -21.16 10.45 -24.49
C ASN A 94 -20.33 9.15 -24.45
N GLU A 95 -19.04 9.23 -24.08
CA GLU A 95 -18.20 8.05 -23.87
C GLU A 95 -18.52 7.37 -22.54
N LEU A 96 -18.76 8.16 -21.49
CA LEU A 96 -19.25 7.68 -20.18
C LEU A 96 -20.55 6.86 -20.32
N LEU A 97 -21.52 7.32 -21.12
CA LEU A 97 -22.78 6.60 -21.35
C LEU A 97 -22.62 5.25 -22.06
N LYS A 98 -21.51 5.04 -22.77
CA LYS A 98 -21.20 3.76 -23.43
C LYS A 98 -20.51 2.77 -22.50
N GLU A 99 -20.03 3.19 -21.33
CA GLU A 99 -19.36 2.29 -20.38
C GLU A 99 -20.29 1.16 -19.91
N ASP A 100 -19.71 -0.01 -19.66
CA ASP A 100 -20.40 -1.24 -19.26
C ASP A 100 -21.32 -1.07 -18.04
N VAL A 101 -21.01 -0.10 -17.17
CA VAL A 101 -21.79 0.22 -15.95
C VAL A 101 -23.19 0.72 -16.31
N TRP A 102 -23.27 1.64 -17.27
CA TRP A 102 -24.53 2.24 -17.70
C TRP A 102 -25.33 1.27 -18.56
N GLN A 103 -24.65 0.46 -19.38
CA GLN A 103 -25.29 -0.63 -20.12
C GLN A 103 -25.90 -1.65 -19.16
N GLY A 104 -25.16 -2.07 -18.13
CA GLY A 104 -25.64 -2.97 -17.08
C GLY A 104 -26.85 -2.39 -16.33
N TYR A 105 -26.78 -1.13 -15.91
CA TYR A 105 -27.89 -0.45 -15.24
C TYR A 105 -29.13 -0.31 -16.13
N ARG A 106 -28.96 0.04 -17.41
CA ARG A 106 -30.07 0.10 -18.37
C ARG A 106 -30.70 -1.28 -18.60
N ASN A 107 -29.88 -2.33 -18.68
CA ASN A 107 -30.38 -3.69 -18.84
C ASN A 107 -31.18 -4.13 -17.62
N GLU A 108 -30.71 -3.83 -16.42
CA GLU A 108 -31.44 -4.13 -15.18
C GLU A 108 -32.77 -3.36 -15.11
N VAL A 109 -32.78 -2.07 -15.45
CA VAL A 109 -34.01 -1.26 -15.49
C VAL A 109 -34.97 -1.76 -16.56
N ASN A 110 -34.47 -2.15 -17.73
CA ASN A 110 -35.29 -2.71 -18.81
C ASN A 110 -35.88 -4.06 -18.42
N GLN A 111 -35.11 -4.94 -17.77
CA GLN A 111 -35.63 -6.21 -17.24
C GLN A 111 -36.74 -5.98 -16.20
N ARG A 112 -36.58 -4.99 -15.30
CA ARG A 112 -37.64 -4.62 -14.35
C ARG A 112 -38.90 -4.10 -15.06
N LYS A 113 -38.74 -3.32 -16.13
CA LYS A 113 -39.86 -2.82 -16.95
C LYS A 113 -40.55 -3.96 -17.71
N GLU A 114 -39.80 -4.85 -18.34
CA GLU A 114 -40.33 -6.03 -19.02
C GLU A 114 -41.09 -6.94 -18.05
N HIS A 115 -40.54 -7.16 -16.85
CA HIS A 115 -41.21 -7.93 -15.82
C HIS A 115 -42.53 -7.27 -15.38
N ALA A 116 -42.52 -5.96 -15.15
CA ALA A 116 -43.73 -5.22 -14.78
C ALA A 116 -44.78 -5.23 -15.90
N ASN A 117 -44.35 -5.10 -17.16
CA ASN A 117 -45.24 -5.14 -18.32
C ASN A 117 -45.88 -6.53 -18.47
N LYS A 118 -45.09 -7.60 -18.30
CA LYS A 118 -45.60 -8.97 -18.29
C LYS A 118 -46.63 -9.20 -17.18
N MET A 119 -46.39 -8.70 -15.97
CA MET A 119 -47.37 -8.78 -14.87
C MET A 119 -48.66 -8.01 -15.20
N LEU A 120 -48.56 -6.85 -15.85
CA LEU A 120 -49.72 -6.08 -16.28
C LEU A 120 -50.52 -6.80 -17.36
N GLU A 121 -49.85 -7.39 -18.36
CA GLU A 121 -50.50 -8.20 -19.40
C GLU A 121 -51.20 -9.43 -18.82
N GLU A 122 -50.55 -10.15 -17.91
CA GLU A 122 -51.16 -11.28 -17.19
C GLU A 122 -52.39 -10.83 -16.39
N SER A 123 -52.32 -9.68 -15.70
CA SER A 123 -53.45 -9.12 -14.96
C SER A 123 -54.60 -8.67 -15.88
N ALA A 124 -54.29 -8.11 -17.04
CA ALA A 124 -55.26 -7.69 -18.04
C ALA A 124 -55.94 -8.89 -18.70
N PHE A 125 -55.19 -9.96 -18.98
CA PHE A 125 -55.72 -11.22 -19.50
C PHE A 125 -56.68 -11.89 -18.51
N ILE A 126 -56.33 -11.92 -17.22
CA ILE A 126 -57.23 -12.41 -16.16
C ILE A 126 -58.49 -11.55 -16.07
N ARG A 127 -58.35 -10.22 -16.15
CA ARG A 127 -59.49 -9.29 -16.11
C ARG A 127 -60.43 -9.51 -17.29
N ASP A 128 -59.90 -9.73 -18.50
CA ASP A 128 -60.73 -9.92 -19.68
C ASP A 128 -61.45 -11.27 -19.68
N LYS A 129 -60.79 -12.35 -19.21
CA LYS A 129 -61.45 -13.64 -18.98
C LYS A 129 -62.51 -13.61 -17.87
N ASN A 130 -62.35 -12.75 -16.88
CA ASN A 130 -63.32 -12.59 -15.79
C ASN A 130 -64.45 -11.60 -16.12
N LYS A 131 -64.45 -10.97 -17.30
CA LYS A 131 -65.64 -10.23 -17.72
C LYS A 131 -66.76 -11.26 -17.92
N PRO A 132 -67.90 -11.12 -17.22
CA PRO A 132 -69.03 -11.98 -17.51
C PRO A 132 -69.37 -11.82 -18.99
N PHE A 133 -69.56 -12.94 -19.69
CA PHE A 133 -70.11 -12.94 -21.04
C PHE A 133 -71.36 -12.04 -21.01
N SER A 134 -71.29 -10.89 -21.68
CA SER A 134 -72.48 -10.05 -21.86
C SER A 134 -73.44 -10.89 -22.70
N SER A 135 -74.54 -11.29 -22.06
CA SER A 135 -75.70 -11.93 -22.69
C SER A 135 -76.19 -11.18 -23.91
#